data_AF-A0A930XBE9-F1
#
_entry.id   AF-A0A930XBE9-F1
#
_cell.length_a   1.000
_cell.length_b   1.000
_cell.length_c   1.000
_cell.angle_alpha   90.00
_cell.angle_beta   90.00
_cell.angle_gamma   90.00
#
_symmetry.space_group_name_H-M   'P 1'
#
loop_
_entity.id
_entity.type
_entity.pdbx_description
1 polymer ?
#
loop_
_entity_poly.entity_id
_entity_poly.type
_entity_poly.pdbx_seq_one_letter_code
_entity_poly.pdbx_strand_id
1 'polypeptide(L)'
;MTTADQQAVLQQLKSEYRLILINYFTQDQTLPEKIDKFIQALFCANIPVPQIIEMHMELIEEFSKQLKLEGRSDETLLDYRLTLIDILAHLCELYRGLVSKSAHNLKL
;
A
#
# COMPACT_ATOMS: atom_id res chain seq x y z
N MET A 1 -16.32 14.76 3.60
CA MET A 1 -16.14 13.52 4.35
C MET A 1 -16.01 13.89 5.81
N THR A 2 -16.74 13.24 6.71
CA THR A 2 -16.55 13.45 8.15
C THR A 2 -15.25 12.80 8.59
N THR A 3 -14.71 13.18 9.74
CA THR A 3 -13.48 12.58 10.31
C THR A 3 -13.63 11.07 10.51
N ALA A 4 -14.86 10.61 10.81
CA ALA A 4 -15.18 9.18 10.96
C ALA A 4 -15.11 8.43 9.61
N ASP A 5 -15.60 9.03 8.53
CA ASP A 5 -15.54 8.41 7.19
C ASP A 5 -14.08 8.27 6.72
N GLN A 6 -13.24 9.26 7.01
CA GLN A 6 -11.82 9.23 6.69
C GLN A 6 -11.08 8.13 7.47
N GLN A 7 -11.39 7.98 8.76
CA GLN A 7 -10.83 6.90 9.57
C GLN A 7 -11.27 5.53 9.08
N ALA A 8 -12.54 5.35 8.70
CA ALA A 8 -13.04 4.09 8.15
C ALA A 8 -12.31 3.70 6.86
N VAL A 9 -12.07 4.66 5.95
CA VAL A 9 -11.30 4.44 4.72
C VAL A 9 -9.86 4.03 5.03
N LEU A 10 -9.19 4.71 5.97
CA LEU A 10 -7.82 4.37 6.36
C LEU A 10 -7.72 2.96 6.97
N GLN A 11 -8.69 2.55 7.79
CA GLN A 11 -8.71 1.20 8.37
C GLN A 11 -8.95 0.11 7.31
N GLN A 12 -9.80 0.38 6.32
CA GLN A 12 -10.02 -0.52 5.19
C GLN A 12 -8.74 -0.68 4.38
N LEU A 13 -8.09 0.42 4.02
CA LEU A 13 -6.81 0.42 3.30
C LEU A 13 -5.72 -0.32 4.08
N LYS A 14 -5.62 -0.12 5.39
CA LYS A 14 -4.66 -0.85 6.24
C LYS A 14 -4.92 -2.35 6.24
N SER A 15 -6.19 -2.77 6.23
CA SER A 15 -6.57 -4.18 6.17
C SER A 15 -6.21 -4.80 4.82
N GLU A 16 -6.47 -4.11 3.71
CA GLU A 16 -6.07 -4.54 2.36
C GLU A 16 -4.55 -4.63 2.22
N TYR A 17 -3.82 -3.62 2.72
CA TYR A 17 -2.37 -3.61 2.67
C TYR A 17 -1.74 -4.74 3.49
N ARG A 18 -2.31 -5.08 4.65
CA ARG A 18 -1.91 -6.26 5.43
C ARG A 18 -2.00 -7.54 4.60
N LEU A 19 -3.09 -7.72 3.85
CA LEU A 19 -3.26 -8.88 2.99
C LEU A 19 -2.25 -8.91 1.84
N ILE A 20 -1.91 -7.75 1.27
CA ILE A 20 -0.85 -7.64 0.25
C ILE A 20 0.48 -8.09 0.86
N LEU A 21 0.87 -7.57 2.03
CA LEU A 21 2.12 -7.95 2.69
C LEU A 21 2.20 -9.47 2.89
N ILE A 22 1.18 -10.07 3.52
CA ILE A 22 1.16 -11.52 3.81
C ILE A 22 1.30 -12.37 2.54
N ASN A 23 0.71 -11.93 1.43
CA ASN A 23 0.73 -12.68 0.18
C ASN A 23 1.86 -12.28 -0.77
N TYR A 24 2.66 -11.26 -0.46
CA TYR A 24 3.59 -10.67 -1.41
C TYR A 24 4.66 -11.66 -1.91
N PHE A 25 5.17 -12.48 -1.00
CA PHE A 25 6.18 -13.49 -1.30
C PHE A 25 5.60 -14.89 -1.52
N THR A 26 4.27 -15.00 -1.67
CA THR A 26 3.59 -16.27 -1.97
C THR A 26 3.31 -16.37 -3.46
N GLN A 27 3.06 -17.58 -3.96
CA GLN A 27 2.71 -17.80 -5.38
C GLN A 27 1.22 -17.49 -5.67
N ASP A 28 0.65 -16.47 -5.03
CA ASP A 28 -0.74 -16.05 -5.21
C ASP A 28 -0.91 -15.34 -6.57
N GLN A 29 -1.56 -16.01 -7.51
CA GLN A 29 -1.85 -15.47 -8.85
C GLN A 29 -2.81 -14.26 -8.82
N THR A 30 -3.54 -14.07 -7.72
CA THR A 30 -4.48 -12.93 -7.55
C THR A 30 -3.81 -11.69 -6.97
N LEU A 31 -2.54 -11.79 -6.53
CA LEU A 31 -1.82 -10.69 -5.91
C LEU A 31 -1.70 -9.44 -6.81
N PRO A 32 -1.37 -9.54 -8.11
CA PRO A 32 -1.28 -8.35 -8.97
C PRO A 32 -2.60 -7.55 -9.02
N GLU A 33 -3.73 -8.24 -9.11
CA GLU A 33 -5.05 -7.60 -9.13
C GLU A 33 -5.37 -6.92 -7.78
N LYS A 34 -4.96 -7.51 -6.66
CA LYS A 34 -5.11 -6.91 -5.32
C LYS A 34 -4.27 -5.64 -5.19
N ILE A 35 -3.04 -5.66 -5.71
CA ILE A 35 -2.15 -4.50 -5.74
C ILE A 35 -2.79 -3.38 -6.58
N ASP A 36 -3.25 -3.67 -7.79
CA ASP A 36 -3.88 -2.68 -8.66
C ASP A 36 -5.11 -2.02 -8.01
N LYS A 37 -5.98 -2.83 -7.39
CA LYS A 37 -7.16 -2.33 -6.66
C LYS A 37 -6.77 -1.43 -5.49
N PHE A 38 -5.77 -1.84 -4.72
CA PHE A 38 -5.27 -1.07 -3.60
C PHE A 38 -4.66 0.28 -4.04
N ILE A 39 -3.86 0.28 -5.12
CA ILE A 39 -3.29 1.49 -5.71
C ILE A 39 -4.38 2.45 -6.18
N GLN A 40 -5.42 1.93 -6.85
CA GLN A 40 -6.56 2.73 -7.28
C GLN A 40 -7.32 3.33 -6.09
N ALA A 41 -7.48 2.57 -5.01
CA ALA A 41 -8.13 3.03 -3.78
C ALA A 41 -7.34 4.15 -3.10
N LEU A 42 -6.02 3.99 -2.96
CA LEU A 42 -5.10 5.02 -2.44
C LEU A 42 -5.20 6.31 -3.25
N PHE A 43 -5.18 6.19 -4.58
CA PHE A 43 -5.27 7.31 -5.50
C PHE A 43 -6.63 8.03 -5.37
N CYS A 44 -7.74 7.30 -5.40
CA CYS A 44 -9.09 7.87 -5.28
C CYS A 44 -9.31 8.57 -3.93
N ALA A 45 -8.78 8.01 -2.85
CA ALA A 45 -8.88 8.58 -1.51
C ALA A 45 -7.88 9.74 -1.28
N ASN A 46 -7.01 10.03 -2.27
CA ASN A 46 -5.97 11.05 -2.21
C ASN A 46 -5.10 10.94 -0.95
N ILE A 47 -4.69 9.70 -0.65
CA ILE A 47 -3.88 9.41 0.55
C ILE A 47 -2.46 9.97 0.37
N PRO A 48 -1.98 10.82 1.29
CA PRO A 48 -0.61 11.32 1.25
C PRO A 48 0.41 10.18 1.40
N VAL A 49 1.49 10.22 0.61
CA VAL A 49 2.60 9.25 0.71
C VAL A 49 3.11 9.02 2.14
N PRO A 50 3.27 10.05 3.00
CA PRO A 50 3.65 9.83 4.40
C PRO A 50 2.70 8.91 5.17
N GLN A 51 1.38 8.96 4.91
CA GLN A 51 0.41 8.08 5.57
C GLN A 51 0.51 6.63 5.08
N ILE A 52 0.91 6.41 3.82
CA ILE A 52 1.17 5.06 3.29
C ILE A 52 2.39 4.45 3.99
N ILE A 53 3.44 5.26 4.18
CA ILE A 53 4.65 4.84 4.90
C ILE A 53 4.33 4.56 6.38
N GLU A 54 3.55 5.42 7.02
CA GLU A 54 3.09 5.23 8.41
C GLU A 54 2.30 3.92 8.55
N MET A 55 1.33 3.67 7.67
CA MET A 55 0.57 2.43 7.61
C MET A 55 1.47 1.19 7.45
N HIS A 56 2.52 1.28 6.62
CA HIS A 56 3.52 0.22 6.50
C HIS A 56 4.27 -0.01 7.81
N MET A 57 4.79 1.05 8.42
CA MET A 57 5.56 0.96 9.67
C MET A 57 4.73 0.35 10.80
N GLU A 58 3.46 0.74 10.92
CA GLU A 58 2.54 0.16 11.91
C GLU A 58 2.35 -1.35 11.70
N LEU A 59 2.14 -1.79 10.45
CA LEU A 59 1.97 -3.22 10.15
C LEU A 59 3.25 -4.03 10.40
N ILE A 60 4.42 -3.48 10.07
CA ILE A 60 5.71 -4.11 10.38
C ILE A 60 5.92 -4.24 11.89
N GLU A 61 5.57 -3.21 12.66
CA GLU A 61 5.65 -3.27 14.12
C GLU A 61 4.70 -4.33 14.70
N GLU A 62 3.47 -4.42 14.18
CA GLU A 62 2.50 -5.45 14.57
C GLU A 62 3.01 -6.87 14.27
N PHE A 63 3.57 -7.10 13.07
CA PHE A 63 4.17 -8.39 12.72
C PHE A 63 5.39 -8.72 13.59
N SER A 64 6.25 -7.75 13.88
CA SER A 64 7.42 -7.95 14.76
C SER A 64 6.98 -8.37 16.18
N LYS A 65 5.94 -7.71 16.72
CA LYS A 65 5.36 -8.10 18.02
C LYS A 65 4.84 -9.53 18.00
N GLN A 66 4.11 -9.92 16.94
CA GLN A 66 3.59 -11.29 16.80
C GLN A 66 4.71 -12.33 16.69
N LEU A 67 5.72 -12.10 15.84
CA LEU A 67 6.86 -13.02 15.67
C LEU A 67 7.64 -13.22 16.97
N LYS A 68 7.86 -12.14 17.74
CA LYS A 68 8.53 -12.20 19.04
C LYS A 68 7.74 -13.03 20.05
N LEU A 69 6.41 -12.92 20.06
CA LEU A 69 5.54 -13.76 20.91
C LEU A 69 5.58 -15.24 20.48
N GLU A 70 5.76 -15.52 19.19
CA GLU A 70 5.93 -16.86 18.65
C GLU A 70 7.37 -17.41 18.78
N GLY A 71 8.32 -16.62 19.30
CA GLY A 71 9.73 -16.99 19.41
C GLY A 71 10.45 -17.08 18.06
N ARG A 72 9.96 -16.36 17.04
CA ARG A 72 10.51 -16.32 15.68
C ARG A 72 11.35 -15.05 15.45
N SER A 73 12.33 -15.15 14.55
CA SER A 73 13.11 -13.98 14.08
C SER A 73 12.22 -13.04 13.27
N ASP A 74 12.43 -11.73 13.42
CA ASP A 74 11.75 -10.69 12.64
C ASP A 74 12.60 -10.15 11.48
N GLU A 75 13.74 -10.78 11.17
CA GLU A 75 14.63 -10.39 10.07
C GLU A 75 13.93 -10.38 8.70
N THR A 76 13.02 -11.33 8.46
CA THR A 76 12.26 -11.43 7.20
C THR A 76 11.33 -10.24 6.97
N LEU A 77 11.02 -9.45 8.02
CA LEU A 77 10.19 -8.25 7.86
C LEU A 77 10.90 -7.17 7.04
N LEU A 78 12.23 -7.22 6.92
CA LEU A 78 13.00 -6.30 6.09
C LEU A 78 12.66 -6.46 4.60
N ASP A 79 12.26 -7.65 4.17
CA ASP A 79 11.92 -7.94 2.78
C ASP A 79 10.66 -7.19 2.33
N TYR A 80 9.74 -6.90 3.27
CA TYR A 80 8.54 -6.09 3.00
C TYR A 80 8.84 -4.65 2.59
N ARG A 81 10.09 -4.17 2.74
CA ARG A 81 10.54 -2.91 2.11
C ARG A 81 10.36 -2.96 0.59
N LEU A 82 10.56 -4.12 -0.03
CA LEU A 82 10.31 -4.31 -1.46
C LEU A 82 8.83 -4.09 -1.79
N THR A 83 7.92 -4.62 -0.96
CA THR A 83 6.48 -4.40 -1.13
C THR A 83 6.12 -2.92 -1.05
N LEU A 84 6.67 -2.16 -0.10
CA LEU A 84 6.44 -0.72 0.00
C LEU A 84 6.96 0.02 -1.24
N ILE A 85 8.18 -0.29 -1.69
CA ILE A 85 8.77 0.31 -2.89
C ILE A 85 7.89 0.04 -4.11
N ASP A 86 7.40 -1.19 -4.24
CA ASP A 86 6.55 -1.61 -5.35
C ASP A 86 5.22 -0.86 -5.39
N ILE A 87 4.53 -0.75 -4.23
CA ILE A 87 3.32 0.06 -4.10
C ILE A 87 3.57 1.53 -4.46
N LEU A 88 4.63 2.12 -3.94
CA LEU A 88 4.97 3.52 -4.23
C LEU A 88 5.33 3.73 -5.71
N ALA A 89 6.00 2.76 -6.34
CA ALA A 89 6.31 2.81 -7.75
C ALA A 89 5.02 2.79 -8.60
N HIS A 90 4.10 1.87 -8.33
CA HIS A 90 2.81 1.80 -9.03
C HIS A 90 1.99 3.08 -8.86
N LEU A 91 1.97 3.65 -7.65
CA LEU A 91 1.29 4.92 -7.39
C LEU A 91 1.95 6.08 -8.18
N CYS A 92 3.28 6.14 -8.21
CA CYS A 92 4.02 7.13 -9.00
C CYS A 92 3.74 7.01 -10.50
N GLU A 93 3.69 5.78 -11.02
CA GLU A 93 3.34 5.50 -12.42
C GLU A 93 1.94 6.02 -12.76
N LEU A 94 0.97 5.78 -11.88
CA LEU A 94 -0.39 6.25 -12.04
C LEU A 94 -0.46 7.79 -12.07
N TYR A 95 0.19 8.47 -11.11
CA TYR A 95 0.28 9.94 -11.11
C TYR A 95 0.96 10.48 -12.37
N ARG A 96 2.04 9.85 -12.84
CA ARG A 96 2.73 10.25 -14.06
C ARG A 96 1.83 10.12 -15.30
N GLY A 97 1.06 9.04 -15.38
CA GLY A 97 0.11 8.81 -16.47
C GLY A 97 -0.97 9.89 -16.56
N LEU A 98 -1.41 10.45 -15.43
CA LEU A 98 -2.38 11.54 -15.40
C LEU A 98 -1.79 12.86 -15.92
N VAL A 99 -0.58 13.21 -15.50
CA VAL A 99 0.11 14.41 -15.98
C VAL A 99 0.33 14.34 -17.50
N SER A 100 0.70 13.16 -18.02
CA SER A 100 0.89 12.95 -19.45
C SER A 100 -0.41 13.13 -20.25
N LYS A 101 -1.54 12.59 -19.78
CA LYS A 101 -2.85 12.77 -20.42
C LYS A 101 -3.34 14.22 -20.37
N SER A 102 -3.14 14.93 -19.26
CA SER A 102 -3.50 16.34 -19.16
C SER A 102 -2.66 17.23 -20.08
N ALA A 103 -1.36 16.97 -20.20
CA ALA A 103 -0.47 17.71 -21.10
C ALA A 103 -0.80 17.48 -22.59
N HIS A 104 -1.36 16.32 -22.95
CA HIS A 104 -1.82 16.05 -24.31
C HIS A 104 -3.08 16.86 -24.67
N ASN A 105 -4.02 17.04 -23.72
CA ASN A 105 -5.26 17.78 -23.95
C ASN A 105 -5.09 19.30 -24.03
N LEU A 106 -3.99 19.87 -23.53
CA LEU A 106 -3.68 21.31 -23.68
C LEU A 106 -2.97 21.67 -25.00
N LYS A 107 -2.63 20.68 -25.84
CA LYS A 107 -1.91 20.88 -27.11
C LYS A 107 -2.82 20.75 -28.36
N LEU A 108 -4.13 20.69 -28.18
CA LEU A 108 -5.16 20.72 -29.22
C LEU A 108 -5.98 22.00 -29.09
#